data_AF-A0AAV4IRS5-F1
#
_entry.id   AF-A0AAV4IRS5-F1
#
_cell.length_a   1.000
_cell.length_b   1.000
_cell.length_c   1.000
_cell.angle_alpha   90.00
_cell.angle_beta   90.00
_cell.angle_gamma   90.00
#
_symmetry.space_group_name_H-M   'P 1'
#
loop_
_entity.id
_entity.type
_entity.pdbx_description
1 polymer ?
#
loop_
_entity_poly.entity_id
_entity_poly.type
_entity_poly.pdbx_seq_one_letter_code
_entity_poly.pdbx_strand_id
1 'polypeptide(L)'
;MASGSGRPSRYTAHEVRNLFQNMSDESDSDSDLVLEPEGSDSLIESDSSDPSSDRESKSQPPSKRARTANAGGPSASTSSDPDLPIWNEVMEGVTDINFRFSPPNGSGLQANLNETSTALDCFRVFMTQGVVQFLLNSVNAYADHRCRINNPPRRQSVFNSWYKLSECELYKFFAIVIQMGLDPAPAVRDYYCRKYAPSYRPWFHKILPWPRFEAIYHSMFHCAQEAEATAKDKIEPYLNLLLQNFRSAFYPFQLQELSLDEMVVGFTESWVSRLTRTAAEVMDPRGDDKSGCRSECLEFLDGFQDVKSRFCSFRANRFNNVFENASAIVFYQHHIVSFLEDFVSHSNLKSKNDAMDLQDEKIMDMMRAFSKFNFLVTSPYWKLMNSNVPYSSRNYKNYTEETLLKVVNECKKVPIKDVAQVYNIPIRTLRKKVNGLHSKTVGGQTVLTPELEEAVMAHVLKCADYGMPLSPNDIKFIMKGMLDKMKLNVPKFKSNLPGPDWIKAFLSRPEDQLCQRNCQNIKRSRAQVDPEQINKYFRNLQRTLAGVPPENILNYDETDEPGQKSVFCEGG
;
A
#
# COMPACT_ATOMS: atom_id res chain seq x y z
N MET A 1 -30.38 -39.34 33.68
CA MET A 1 -31.08 -39.01 32.43
C MET A 1 -30.20 -38.04 31.66
N ALA A 2 -29.66 -38.52 30.53
CA ALA A 2 -28.70 -37.89 29.61
C ALA A 2 -29.39 -36.85 28.68
N SER A 3 -28.80 -35.98 27.85
CA SER A 3 -27.46 -35.46 27.50
C SER A 3 -27.65 -34.44 26.35
N GLY A 4 -26.82 -33.39 26.22
CA GLY A 4 -26.36 -32.89 24.90
C GLY A 4 -26.98 -31.63 24.23
N SER A 5 -26.18 -30.54 24.24
CA SER A 5 -25.85 -29.54 23.18
C SER A 5 -26.92 -28.71 22.43
N GLY A 6 -26.85 -27.37 22.55
CA GLY A 6 -27.50 -26.38 21.67
C GLY A 6 -26.74 -25.03 21.59
N ARG A 7 -26.55 -24.47 20.38
CA ARG A 7 -25.75 -23.26 20.05
C ARG A 7 -26.26 -21.95 20.68
N PRO A 8 -25.41 -20.93 20.91
CA PRO A 8 -25.87 -19.61 21.33
C PRO A 8 -26.64 -18.87 20.22
N SER A 9 -27.68 -18.13 20.64
CA SER A 9 -28.66 -17.41 19.79
C SER A 9 -28.03 -16.24 19.03
N ARG A 10 -28.56 -15.96 17.82
CA ARG A 10 -28.17 -14.81 16.96
C ARG A 10 -29.20 -13.69 17.12
N TYR A 11 -28.75 -12.46 17.31
CA TYR A 11 -29.59 -11.27 17.41
C TYR A 11 -30.37 -10.96 16.12
N THR A 12 -31.57 -10.36 16.25
CA THR A 12 -32.43 -9.89 15.15
C THR A 12 -32.17 -8.42 14.81
N ALA A 13 -32.57 -7.99 13.60
CA ALA A 13 -32.34 -6.62 13.11
C ALA A 13 -33.12 -5.53 13.87
N HIS A 14 -34.22 -5.88 14.57
CA HIS A 14 -34.97 -4.96 15.41
C HIS A 14 -34.30 -4.78 16.78
N GLU A 15 -33.71 -5.85 17.33
CA GLU A 15 -32.92 -5.84 18.57
C GLU A 15 -31.60 -5.06 18.39
N VAL A 16 -30.95 -5.20 17.24
CA VAL A 16 -29.77 -4.39 16.88
C VAL A 16 -30.15 -2.92 16.64
N ARG A 17 -31.35 -2.63 16.10
CA ARG A 17 -31.83 -1.26 15.88
C ARG A 17 -32.15 -0.53 17.19
N ASN A 18 -32.74 -1.20 18.17
CA ASN A 18 -32.99 -0.62 19.49
C ASN A 18 -31.69 -0.40 20.29
N LEU A 19 -30.68 -1.25 20.10
CA LEU A 19 -29.33 -1.08 20.66
C LEU A 19 -28.58 0.15 20.10
N PHE A 20 -28.90 0.55 18.86
CA PHE A 20 -28.35 1.75 18.23
C PHE A 20 -29.16 3.03 18.49
N GLN A 21 -30.41 2.92 18.96
CA GLN A 21 -31.27 4.09 19.20
C GLN A 21 -31.27 4.60 20.66
N ASN A 22 -30.81 3.80 21.63
CA ASN A 22 -30.79 4.21 23.04
C ASN A 22 -29.41 4.67 23.56
N MET A 23 -28.41 4.85 22.68
CA MET A 23 -27.13 5.51 23.03
C MET A 23 -27.06 6.97 22.54
N SER A 24 -28.19 7.47 22.05
CA SER A 24 -28.50 8.89 21.92
C SER A 24 -29.66 9.17 22.87
N ASP A 25 -29.39 9.26 24.18
CA ASP A 25 -30.02 10.22 25.10
C ASP A 25 -29.59 9.92 26.55
N GLU A 26 -29.18 10.99 27.24
CA GLU A 26 -28.72 11.06 28.61
C GLU A 26 -29.80 10.70 29.63
N SER A 27 -29.41 10.13 30.78
CA SER A 27 -29.55 10.71 32.13
C SER A 27 -29.59 9.65 33.26
N ASP A 28 -29.04 10.06 34.39
CA ASP A 28 -28.66 9.36 35.62
C ASP A 28 -29.71 8.45 36.30
N SER A 29 -29.23 7.42 37.02
CA SER A 29 -29.46 7.26 38.48
C SER A 29 -28.81 5.96 39.02
N ASP A 30 -28.12 6.11 40.15
CA ASP A 30 -27.94 5.18 41.29
C ASP A 30 -27.68 3.68 41.06
N SER A 31 -26.50 3.16 41.40
CA SER A 31 -25.91 2.95 42.75
C SER A 31 -26.47 1.73 43.49
N ASP A 32 -25.52 0.99 44.08
CA ASP A 32 -25.65 -0.05 45.11
C ASP A 32 -26.15 -1.46 44.72
N LEU A 33 -25.61 -2.60 45.18
CA LEU A 33 -24.50 -3.00 46.05
C LEU A 33 -24.35 -4.56 45.90
N VAL A 34 -23.11 -5.06 45.70
CA VAL A 34 -22.37 -6.06 46.57
C VAL A 34 -22.85 -7.54 46.51
N LEU A 35 -22.04 -8.59 46.29
CA LEU A 35 -20.78 -9.06 46.92
C LEU A 35 -19.92 -9.99 46.02
N GLU A 36 -18.59 -9.91 46.21
CA GLU A 36 -17.48 -10.80 45.76
C GLU A 36 -17.36 -12.12 46.58
N PRO A 37 -16.21 -12.86 46.65
CA PRO A 37 -15.01 -13.05 45.79
C PRO A 37 -14.76 -14.56 45.48
N GLU A 38 -13.77 -15.05 44.71
CA GLU A 38 -12.28 -15.05 44.80
C GLU A 38 -11.72 -15.54 43.42
N GLY A 39 -10.51 -15.30 42.92
CA GLY A 39 -9.27 -14.66 43.36
C GLY A 39 -8.14 -14.97 42.35
N SER A 40 -7.03 -14.24 42.47
CA SER A 40 -5.68 -14.44 41.90
C SER A 40 -5.26 -13.64 40.64
N ASP A 41 -4.20 -12.86 40.88
CA ASP A 41 -3.51 -11.90 40.03
C ASP A 41 -2.81 -12.50 38.80
N SER A 42 -2.77 -11.73 37.69
CA SER A 42 -1.54 -11.59 36.90
C SER A 42 -1.60 -10.43 35.88
N LEU A 43 -0.67 -9.50 36.08
CA LEU A 43 0.08 -8.63 35.16
C LEU A 43 -0.24 -8.74 33.65
N ILE A 44 -0.67 -7.62 33.04
CA ILE A 44 -0.66 -7.43 31.58
C ILE A 44 -0.10 -6.05 31.22
N GLU A 45 1.02 -6.08 30.50
CA GLU A 45 1.58 -4.97 29.71
C GLU A 45 0.61 -4.59 28.59
N SER A 46 0.26 -3.31 28.49
CA SER A 46 -0.59 -2.79 27.43
C SER A 46 0.24 -2.44 26.19
N ASP A 47 0.37 -3.39 25.27
CA ASP A 47 0.78 -3.15 23.88
C ASP A 47 -0.46 -2.70 23.08
N SER A 48 -0.53 -1.42 22.75
CA SER A 48 -1.58 -0.86 21.90
C SER A 48 -1.10 -0.83 20.46
N SER A 49 -1.39 -1.91 19.74
CA SER A 49 -1.41 -1.97 18.29
C SER A 49 -2.75 -1.43 17.77
N ASP A 50 -2.71 -0.59 16.73
CA ASP A 50 -3.90 -0.31 15.90
C ASP A 50 -3.48 -0.26 14.41
N PRO A 51 -4.11 -1.05 13.51
CA PRO A 51 -3.74 -1.14 12.11
C PRO A 51 -4.57 -0.15 11.26
N SER A 52 -3.93 0.92 10.77
CA SER A 52 -4.49 1.75 9.69
C SER A 52 -4.49 0.97 8.37
N SER A 53 -5.66 0.86 7.73
CA SER A 53 -5.83 0.23 6.41
C SER A 53 -5.87 1.30 5.32
N ASP A 54 -4.70 1.76 4.90
CA ASP A 54 -4.57 2.69 3.78
C ASP A 54 -4.68 1.95 2.43
N ARG A 55 -5.66 2.35 1.62
CA ARG A 55 -5.86 1.89 0.25
C ARG A 55 -4.87 2.61 -0.67
N GLU A 56 -3.74 1.96 -0.99
CA GLU A 56 -2.81 2.45 -2.01
C GLU A 56 -3.40 2.40 -3.42
N SER A 57 -3.35 3.54 -4.11
CA SER A 57 -3.62 3.69 -5.54
C SER A 57 -2.50 3.03 -6.36
N LYS A 58 -2.85 2.06 -7.21
CA LYS A 58 -1.93 1.34 -8.09
C LYS A 58 -1.38 2.24 -9.21
N SER A 59 -0.13 2.68 -9.12
CA SER A 59 0.66 3.13 -10.27
C SER A 59 1.39 1.93 -10.90
N GLN A 60 1.24 1.72 -12.21
CA GLN A 60 1.86 0.61 -12.95
C GLN A 60 3.39 0.76 -13.09
N PRO A 61 4.15 -0.35 -13.09
CA PRO A 61 5.58 -0.34 -13.37
C PRO A 61 5.86 -0.30 -14.89
N PRO A 62 6.99 0.30 -15.34
CA PRO A 62 7.39 0.27 -16.75
C PRO A 62 7.79 -1.14 -17.20
N SER A 63 7.39 -1.49 -18.43
CA SER A 63 7.58 -2.83 -19.01
C SER A 63 9.05 -3.15 -19.29
N LYS A 64 9.50 -4.33 -18.87
CA LYS A 64 10.82 -4.89 -19.19
C LYS A 64 10.88 -5.35 -20.65
N ARG A 65 11.83 -4.82 -21.41
CA ARG A 65 12.21 -5.33 -22.74
C ARG A 65 13.21 -6.48 -22.53
N ALA A 66 12.93 -7.64 -23.13
CA ALA A 66 13.78 -8.83 -23.09
C ALA A 66 15.11 -8.57 -23.82
N ARG A 67 16.23 -9.02 -23.24
CA ARG A 67 17.53 -9.09 -23.91
C ARG A 67 17.80 -10.55 -24.28
N THR A 68 17.73 -10.87 -25.57
CA THR A 68 18.32 -12.07 -26.15
C THR A 68 19.80 -11.81 -26.41
N ALA A 69 20.65 -12.68 -25.88
CA ALA A 69 22.07 -12.74 -26.18
C ALA A 69 22.29 -13.42 -27.54
N ASN A 70 23.15 -12.88 -28.38
CA ASN A 70 23.88 -13.69 -29.36
C ASN A 70 25.25 -13.07 -29.63
N ALA A 71 26.28 -13.90 -29.53
CA ALA A 71 27.68 -13.56 -29.71
C ALA A 71 28.10 -13.65 -31.19
N GLY A 72 29.10 -12.85 -31.58
CA GLY A 72 29.88 -12.98 -32.82
C GLY A 72 29.66 -11.86 -33.85
N GLY A 73 30.67 -11.00 -34.04
CA GLY A 73 30.71 -9.93 -35.07
C GLY A 73 30.82 -10.44 -36.51
N PRO A 74 30.96 -9.59 -37.55
CA PRO A 74 31.71 -8.32 -37.54
C PRO A 74 31.06 -7.09 -38.22
N SER A 75 31.58 -5.92 -37.82
CA SER A 75 31.83 -4.66 -38.55
C SER A 75 30.74 -3.96 -39.37
N ALA A 76 30.45 -2.75 -38.89
CA ALA A 76 30.23 -1.49 -39.63
C ALA A 76 29.05 -1.37 -40.60
N SER A 77 28.00 -0.69 -40.15
CA SER A 77 27.56 0.54 -40.84
C SER A 77 26.72 1.40 -39.89
N THR A 78 27.17 2.63 -39.74
CA THR A 78 26.58 3.74 -39.02
C THR A 78 25.21 4.07 -39.61
N SER A 79 24.16 3.93 -38.81
CA SER A 79 22.96 4.74 -38.94
C SER A 79 22.72 5.42 -37.60
N SER A 80 23.16 6.67 -37.53
CA SER A 80 23.05 7.55 -36.38
C SER A 80 21.59 7.95 -36.21
N ASP A 81 20.93 7.36 -35.22
CA ASP A 81 19.69 7.87 -34.64
C ASP A 81 20.02 9.19 -33.92
N PRO A 82 19.53 10.37 -34.38
CA PRO A 82 20.02 11.66 -33.93
C PRO A 82 19.62 12.03 -32.49
N ASP A 83 18.73 11.27 -31.85
CA ASP A 83 18.13 11.62 -30.56
C ASP A 83 18.58 10.74 -29.36
N LEU A 84 19.57 9.86 -29.54
CA LEU A 84 20.14 9.11 -28.42
C LEU A 84 21.34 9.86 -27.82
N PRO A 85 21.32 10.20 -26.51
CA PRO A 85 22.47 10.84 -25.87
C PRO A 85 23.69 9.91 -25.94
N ILE A 86 24.73 10.41 -26.59
CA ILE A 86 26.02 9.72 -26.71
C ILE A 86 26.67 9.73 -25.32
N TRP A 87 26.82 8.55 -24.72
CA TRP A 87 27.58 8.39 -23.49
C TRP A 87 29.07 8.48 -23.82
N ASN A 88 29.71 9.57 -23.41
CA ASN A 88 31.15 9.74 -23.54
C ASN A 88 31.84 9.30 -22.25
N GLU A 89 32.95 8.57 -22.40
CA GLU A 89 33.85 8.25 -21.30
C GLU A 89 34.57 9.54 -20.86
N VAL A 90 34.38 9.95 -19.60
CA VAL A 90 35.03 11.15 -19.07
C VAL A 90 36.45 10.79 -18.66
N MET A 91 37.43 11.30 -19.39
CA MET A 91 38.84 11.20 -19.03
C MET A 91 39.13 12.14 -17.86
N GLU A 92 39.90 11.67 -16.87
CA GLU A 92 40.31 12.45 -15.70
C GLU A 92 40.94 13.79 -16.14
N GLY A 93 40.36 14.91 -15.69
CA GLY A 93 40.82 16.26 -16.05
C GLY A 93 40.22 16.88 -17.33
N VAL A 94 39.34 16.18 -18.05
CA VAL A 94 38.69 16.69 -19.28
C VAL A 94 37.18 16.72 -19.10
N THR A 95 36.68 17.72 -18.37
CA THR A 95 35.26 18.09 -18.41
C THR A 95 35.13 19.49 -18.99
N ASP A 96 34.45 19.63 -20.13
CA ASP A 96 34.12 20.91 -20.77
C ASP A 96 33.05 21.71 -20.00
N ILE A 97 32.69 21.26 -18.78
CA ILE A 97 31.68 21.91 -17.94
C ILE A 97 32.34 23.12 -17.27
N ASN A 98 32.33 24.25 -17.98
CA ASN A 98 32.64 25.58 -17.43
C ASN A 98 31.49 26.10 -16.54
N PHE A 99 31.02 25.29 -15.57
CA PHE A 99 30.13 25.80 -14.53
C PHE A 99 30.94 26.65 -13.55
N ARG A 100 30.99 27.96 -13.77
CA ARG A 100 31.63 28.89 -12.85
C ARG A 100 30.67 29.20 -11.71
N PHE A 101 30.71 28.37 -10.65
CA PHE A 101 29.95 28.61 -9.42
C PHE A 101 30.51 29.84 -8.72
N SER A 102 30.01 31.04 -9.04
CA SER A 102 30.45 32.29 -8.43
C SER A 102 29.35 32.78 -7.48
N PRO A 103 29.42 32.47 -6.17
CA PRO A 103 28.42 32.93 -5.22
C PRO A 103 28.41 34.47 -5.18
N PRO A 104 27.24 35.12 -5.06
CA PRO A 104 27.13 36.58 -5.12
C PRO A 104 28.02 37.32 -4.11
N ASN A 105 28.30 36.68 -2.97
CA ASN A 105 28.98 37.27 -1.81
C ASN A 105 30.37 36.65 -1.56
N GLY A 106 30.91 35.87 -2.51
CA GLY A 106 32.15 35.13 -2.32
C GLY A 106 32.00 33.85 -1.49
N SER A 107 33.05 33.03 -1.45
CA SER A 107 33.09 31.78 -0.69
C SER A 107 33.34 32.03 0.80
N GLY A 108 32.90 31.09 1.63
CA GLY A 108 33.10 31.09 3.08
C GLY A 108 31.81 31.31 3.87
N LEU A 109 31.98 31.71 5.13
CA LEU A 109 30.89 32.01 6.05
C LEU A 109 30.09 33.23 5.56
N GLN A 110 28.79 33.03 5.39
CA GLN A 110 27.85 34.06 4.95
C GLN A 110 27.00 34.60 6.10
N ALA A 111 26.89 33.82 7.18
CA ALA A 111 26.17 34.23 8.37
C ALA A 111 26.88 35.39 9.07
N ASN A 112 26.10 36.29 9.67
CA ASN A 112 26.62 37.41 10.45
C ASN A 112 27.13 36.93 11.82
N LEU A 113 28.24 36.19 11.81
CA LEU A 113 28.95 35.72 12.99
C LEU A 113 30.35 36.35 13.01
N ASN A 114 30.88 36.53 14.21
CA ASN A 114 32.22 37.06 14.44
C ASN A 114 32.91 36.30 15.57
N GLU A 115 34.14 36.68 15.91
CA GLU A 115 34.95 36.00 16.94
C GLU A 115 34.33 36.05 18.35
N THR A 116 33.38 36.95 18.60
CA THR A 116 32.66 37.05 19.88
C THR A 116 31.34 36.27 19.89
N SER A 117 30.94 35.68 18.76
CA SER A 117 29.73 34.88 18.66
C SER A 117 29.81 33.62 19.50
N THR A 118 28.73 33.33 20.22
CA THR A 118 28.62 32.14 21.06
C THR A 118 28.17 30.92 20.24
N ALA A 119 28.33 29.72 20.80
CA ALA A 119 27.78 28.50 20.19
C ALA A 119 26.25 28.57 19.98
N LEU A 120 25.54 29.31 20.85
CA LEU A 120 24.11 29.55 20.70
C LEU A 120 23.81 30.46 19.49
N ASP A 121 24.66 31.45 19.24
CA ASP A 121 24.52 32.31 18.06
C ASP A 121 24.74 31.50 16.78
N CYS A 122 25.72 30.60 16.77
CA CYS A 122 25.92 29.64 15.68
C CYS A 122 24.70 28.73 15.48
N PHE A 123 24.13 28.19 16.55
CA PHE A 123 22.91 27.38 16.48
C PHE A 123 21.73 28.16 15.88
N ARG A 124 21.58 29.44 16.24
CA ARG A 124 20.50 30.32 15.77
C ARG A 124 20.60 30.71 14.30
N VAL A 125 21.77 30.57 13.68
CA VAL A 125 21.91 30.70 12.21
C VAL A 125 21.03 29.67 11.50
N PHE A 126 20.95 28.45 12.03
CA PHE A 126 20.17 27.35 11.44
C PHE A 126 18.78 27.26 12.05
N MET A 127 18.67 27.40 13.37
CA MET A 127 17.43 27.39 14.14
C MET A 127 16.94 28.82 14.35
N THR A 128 16.56 29.47 13.26
CA THR A 128 16.04 30.85 13.28
C THR A 128 14.71 30.93 14.03
N GLN A 129 14.30 32.14 14.40
CA GLN A 129 12.99 32.35 15.04
C GLN A 129 11.83 31.78 14.20
N GLY A 130 11.92 31.90 12.87
CA GLY A 130 10.92 31.34 11.96
C GLY A 130 10.84 29.81 12.02
N VAL A 131 12.00 29.13 12.06
CA VAL A 131 12.07 27.66 12.19
C VAL A 131 11.50 27.20 13.53
N VAL A 132 11.86 27.88 14.61
CA VAL A 132 11.38 27.56 15.96
C VAL A 132 9.88 27.76 16.06
N GLN A 133 9.35 28.86 15.54
CA GLN A 133 7.91 29.13 15.54
C GLN A 133 7.13 28.15 14.67
N PHE A 134 7.67 27.78 13.50
CA PHE A 134 7.08 26.73 12.67
C PHE A 134 6.94 25.43 13.47
N LEU A 135 8.03 24.95 14.08
CA LEU A 135 8.02 23.71 14.84
C LEU A 135 7.08 23.77 16.06
N LEU A 136 7.09 24.89 16.78
CA LEU A 136 6.22 25.11 17.93
C LEU A 136 4.73 25.02 17.53
N ASN A 137 4.37 25.64 16.40
CA ASN A 137 3.01 25.59 15.87
C ASN A 137 2.65 24.17 15.40
N SER A 138 3.56 23.47 14.72
CA SER A 138 3.36 22.09 14.28
C SER A 138 3.11 21.14 15.45
N VAL A 139 3.93 21.19 16.50
CA VAL A 139 3.78 20.35 17.70
C VAL A 139 2.45 20.64 18.40
N ASN A 140 2.12 21.92 18.59
CA ASN A 140 0.89 22.30 19.29
C ASN A 140 -0.37 21.96 18.49
N ALA A 141 -0.38 22.18 17.17
CA ALA A 141 -1.50 21.81 16.31
C ALA A 141 -1.71 20.29 16.27
N TYR A 142 -0.62 19.52 16.18
CA TYR A 142 -0.70 18.07 16.25
C TYR A 142 -1.21 17.60 17.61
N ALA A 143 -0.72 18.16 18.71
CA ALA A 143 -1.18 17.79 20.03
C ALA A 143 -2.65 18.14 20.27
N ASP A 144 -3.12 19.31 19.80
CA ASP A 144 -4.54 19.70 19.83
C ASP A 144 -5.38 18.68 19.04
N HIS A 145 -4.94 18.26 17.85
CA HIS A 145 -5.58 17.20 17.07
C HIS A 145 -5.63 15.86 17.84
N ARG A 146 -4.50 15.42 18.40
CA ARG A 146 -4.38 14.17 19.16
C ARG A 146 -5.26 14.16 20.41
N CYS A 147 -5.37 15.28 21.11
CA CYS A 147 -6.26 15.41 22.27
C CYS A 147 -7.74 15.36 21.84
N ARG A 148 -8.10 15.99 20.72
CA ARG A 148 -9.46 15.97 20.17
C ARG A 148 -9.94 14.56 19.80
N ILE A 149 -9.11 13.77 19.13
CA ILE A 149 -9.47 12.40 18.73
C ILE A 149 -9.54 11.43 19.92
N ASN A 150 -8.84 11.74 21.02
CA ASN A 150 -8.83 10.93 22.24
C ASN A 150 -9.77 11.48 23.33
N ASN A 151 -10.75 12.29 22.95
CA ASN A 151 -11.73 12.85 23.87
C ASN A 151 -12.96 11.94 24.00
N PRO A 152 -13.44 11.61 25.22
CA PRO A 152 -12.89 11.99 26.53
C PRO A 152 -11.61 11.22 26.88
N PRO A 153 -10.58 11.89 27.44
CA PRO A 153 -9.30 11.26 27.71
C PRO A 153 -9.39 10.36 28.96
N ARG A 154 -8.63 9.25 28.95
CA ARG A 154 -8.46 8.42 30.15
C ARG A 154 -7.73 9.23 31.24
N ARG A 155 -8.11 9.06 32.51
CA ARG A 155 -7.60 9.83 33.66
C ARG A 155 -6.08 9.94 33.74
N GLN A 156 -5.35 8.87 33.42
CA GLN A 156 -3.88 8.82 33.46
C GLN A 156 -3.21 8.96 32.08
N SER A 157 -3.96 9.31 31.04
CA SER A 157 -3.40 9.47 29.70
C SER A 157 -2.64 10.78 29.55
N VAL A 158 -1.65 10.78 28.63
CA VAL A 158 -0.96 12.01 28.20
C VAL A 158 -1.96 13.04 27.70
N PHE A 159 -3.05 12.61 27.04
CA PHE A 159 -4.09 13.52 26.52
C PHE A 159 -4.87 14.25 27.62
N ASN A 160 -4.95 13.68 28.84
CA ASN A 160 -5.60 14.35 29.97
C ASN A 160 -4.69 15.38 30.66
N SER A 161 -3.38 15.16 30.64
CA SER A 161 -2.40 16.02 31.31
C SER A 161 -1.67 16.99 30.38
N TRP A 162 -1.94 16.92 29.08
CA TRP A 162 -1.25 17.73 28.07
C TRP A 162 -1.64 19.21 28.16
N TYR A 163 -0.62 20.07 28.02
CA TYR A 163 -0.77 21.51 27.83
C TYR A 163 0.18 22.00 26.75
N LYS A 164 -0.18 23.12 26.10
CA LYS A 164 0.54 23.70 24.97
C LYS A 164 2.01 23.91 25.30
N LEU A 165 2.86 23.46 24.39
CA LEU A 165 4.30 23.63 24.45
C LEU A 165 4.63 25.11 24.26
N SER A 166 5.52 25.63 25.11
CA SER A 166 6.08 26.98 24.97
C SER A 166 7.44 26.95 24.27
N GLU A 167 7.86 28.10 23.72
CA GLU A 167 9.17 28.26 23.10
C GLU A 167 10.33 27.94 24.09
N CYS A 168 10.19 28.36 25.35
CA CYS A 168 11.17 28.03 26.40
C CYS A 168 11.27 26.53 26.65
N GLU A 169 10.14 25.81 26.70
CA GLU A 169 10.14 24.35 26.83
C GLU A 169 10.72 23.66 25.60
N LEU A 170 10.48 24.17 24.39
CA LEU A 170 11.07 23.64 23.17
C LEU A 170 12.60 23.76 23.16
N TYR A 171 13.14 24.89 23.61
CA TYR A 171 14.59 25.04 23.78
C TYR A 171 15.16 24.11 24.86
N LYS A 172 14.46 23.94 25.99
CA LYS A 172 14.85 22.97 27.04
C LYS A 172 14.86 21.54 26.50
N PHE A 173 13.86 21.18 25.68
CA PHE A 173 13.79 19.89 25.00
C PHE A 173 15.01 19.68 24.09
N PHE A 174 15.35 20.65 23.23
CA PHE A 174 16.54 20.56 22.39
C PHE A 174 17.84 20.48 23.18
N ALA A 175 17.98 21.25 24.26
CA ALA A 175 19.15 21.17 25.13
C ALA A 175 19.33 19.76 25.70
N ILE A 176 18.23 19.11 26.11
CA ILE A 176 18.25 17.72 26.57
C ILE A 176 18.68 16.77 25.44
N VAL A 177 18.09 16.89 24.24
CA VAL A 177 18.41 16.01 23.09
C VAL A 177 19.88 16.15 22.67
N ILE A 178 20.41 17.38 22.64
CA ILE A 178 21.83 17.64 22.37
C ILE A 178 22.71 16.98 23.45
N GLN A 179 22.34 17.15 24.73
CA GLN A 179 23.09 16.54 25.83
C GLN A 179 23.07 15.00 25.78
N MET A 180 21.95 14.39 25.36
CA MET A 180 21.85 12.94 25.16
C MET A 180 22.80 12.46 24.05
N GLY A 181 22.99 13.25 22.99
CA GLY A 181 23.97 12.96 21.94
C GLY A 181 25.43 13.07 22.41
N LEU A 182 25.71 13.98 23.35
CA LEU A 182 27.06 14.20 23.89
C LEU A 182 27.43 13.21 25.02
N ASP A 183 26.45 12.75 25.80
CA ASP A 183 26.61 11.75 26.86
C ASP A 183 25.61 10.60 26.63
N PRO A 184 25.93 9.66 25.72
CA PRO A 184 25.03 8.56 25.38
C PRO A 184 24.76 7.63 26.57
N ALA A 185 23.50 7.24 26.75
CA ALA A 185 23.07 6.22 27.71
C ALA A 185 22.40 5.04 26.98
N PRO A 186 22.37 3.84 27.58
CA PRO A 186 21.77 2.66 26.96
C PRO A 186 20.31 2.84 26.54
N ALA A 187 19.52 3.58 27.34
CA ALA A 187 18.15 3.93 27.01
C ALA A 187 17.80 5.38 27.41
N VAL A 188 16.80 5.97 26.73
CA VAL A 188 16.29 7.32 27.01
C VAL A 188 15.79 7.47 28.46
N ARG A 189 15.25 6.41 29.05
CA ARG A 189 14.79 6.38 30.45
C ARG A 189 15.94 6.50 31.46
N ASP A 190 17.16 6.10 31.09
CA ASP A 190 18.31 6.09 32.00
C ASP A 190 18.80 7.50 32.37
N TYR A 191 18.45 8.50 31.55
CA TYR A 191 18.72 9.91 31.86
C TYR A 191 17.89 10.44 33.03
N TYR A 192 16.78 9.77 33.36
CA TYR A 192 15.84 10.16 34.41
C TYR A 192 15.77 9.15 35.55
N CYS A 193 16.87 8.42 35.80
CA CYS A 193 16.95 7.47 36.90
C CYS A 193 16.83 8.15 38.28
N ARG A 194 16.59 7.34 39.32
CA ARG A 194 16.37 7.81 40.70
C ARG A 194 17.66 8.40 41.30
N LYS A 195 17.51 9.31 42.26
CA LYS A 195 18.60 10.06 42.91
C LYS A 195 19.78 9.20 43.42
N TYR A 196 19.52 7.96 43.79
CA TYR A 196 20.51 7.03 44.36
C TYR A 196 21.06 6.04 43.33
N ALA A 197 20.65 6.12 42.06
CA ALA A 197 21.20 5.28 41.01
C ALA A 197 22.64 5.72 40.67
N PRO A 198 23.56 4.79 40.38
CA PRO A 198 24.93 5.12 39.98
C PRO A 198 25.02 6.05 38.76
N SER A 199 24.02 6.00 37.88
CA SER A 199 23.91 6.83 36.66
C SER A 199 23.08 8.10 36.85
N TYR A 200 22.83 8.54 38.09
CA TYR A 200 21.97 9.68 38.37
C TYR A 200 22.51 11.00 37.81
N ARG A 201 21.75 11.59 36.90
CA ARG A 201 22.05 12.86 36.25
C ARG A 201 21.03 13.92 36.71
N PRO A 202 21.31 14.70 37.77
CA PRO A 202 20.36 15.66 38.33
C PRO A 202 19.97 16.77 37.37
N TRP A 203 20.81 17.06 36.37
CA TRP A 203 20.58 18.13 35.40
C TRP A 203 19.30 17.90 34.58
N PHE A 204 19.05 16.68 34.09
CA PHE A 204 17.86 16.39 33.27
C PHE A 204 16.56 16.67 34.02
N HIS A 205 16.47 16.20 35.27
CA HIS A 205 15.32 16.46 36.16
C HIS A 205 15.08 17.95 36.46
N LYS A 206 16.15 18.76 36.48
CA LYS A 206 16.05 20.22 36.72
C LYS A 206 15.57 20.98 35.48
N ILE A 207 15.91 20.50 34.28
CA ILE A 207 15.59 21.19 33.03
C ILE A 207 14.14 20.91 32.61
N LEU A 208 13.74 19.64 32.54
CA LEU A 208 12.40 19.23 32.14
C LEU A 208 12.01 17.93 32.87
N PRO A 209 10.85 17.84 33.54
CA PRO A 209 10.44 16.60 34.20
C PRO A 209 10.24 15.44 33.22
N TRP A 210 10.56 14.21 33.64
CA TRP A 210 10.42 13.00 32.81
C TRP A 210 9.06 12.88 32.11
N PRO A 211 7.91 12.97 32.80
CA PRO A 211 6.61 12.81 32.13
C PRO A 211 6.37 13.85 31.03
N ARG A 212 6.92 15.06 31.20
CA ARG A 212 6.79 16.14 30.21
C ARG A 212 7.71 15.90 29.01
N PHE A 213 8.96 15.49 29.26
CA PHE A 213 9.90 15.11 28.20
C PHE A 213 9.38 13.91 27.40
N GLU A 214 8.93 12.85 28.08
CA GLU A 214 8.38 11.63 27.48
C GLU A 214 7.15 11.93 26.62
N ALA A 215 6.23 12.76 27.11
CA ALA A 215 5.05 13.19 26.36
C ALA A 215 5.42 13.94 25.07
N ILE A 216 6.40 14.86 25.13
CA ILE A 216 6.88 15.55 23.93
C ILE A 216 7.55 14.53 23.00
N TYR A 217 8.60 13.85 23.47
CA TYR A 217 9.48 12.99 22.67
C TYR A 217 8.74 11.84 21.97
N HIS A 218 7.86 11.12 22.68
CA HIS A 218 7.23 9.91 22.16
C HIS A 218 5.84 10.12 21.58
N SER A 219 5.10 11.14 22.03
CA SER A 219 3.66 11.24 21.74
C SER A 219 3.27 12.46 20.90
N MET A 220 3.98 13.59 21.04
CA MET A 220 3.50 14.88 20.51
C MET A 220 4.47 15.58 19.57
N PHE A 221 5.75 15.21 19.53
CA PHE A 221 6.72 15.88 18.67
C PHE A 221 6.37 15.68 17.18
N HIS A 222 6.07 16.77 16.50
CA HIS A 222 5.59 16.80 15.12
C HIS A 222 6.18 18.00 14.39
N CYS A 223 6.62 17.82 13.15
CA CYS A 223 7.27 18.86 12.35
C CYS A 223 6.66 19.04 10.97
N ALA A 224 5.43 18.57 10.76
CA ALA A 224 4.69 18.80 9.53
C ALA A 224 3.82 20.06 9.61
N GLN A 225 3.44 20.57 8.45
CA GLN A 225 2.50 21.69 8.35
C GLN A 225 1.08 21.29 8.78
N GLU A 226 0.68 20.04 8.50
CA GLU A 226 -0.63 19.49 8.83
C GLU A 226 -0.53 18.38 9.87
N ALA A 227 -1.52 18.28 10.76
CA ALA A 227 -1.54 17.25 11.82
C ALA A 227 -1.71 15.81 11.26
N GLU A 228 -2.32 15.67 10.09
CA GLU A 228 -2.59 14.39 9.44
C GLU A 228 -1.57 14.03 8.35
N ALA A 229 -0.46 14.78 8.26
CA ALA A 229 0.57 14.57 7.24
C ALA A 229 1.06 13.11 7.19
N THR A 230 1.27 12.61 5.98
CA THR A 230 1.69 11.23 5.73
C THR A 230 3.05 11.19 5.03
N ALA A 231 3.74 10.04 5.09
CA ALA A 231 5.02 9.81 4.42
C ALA A 231 6.04 10.96 4.62
N LYS A 232 6.63 11.47 3.55
CA LYS A 232 7.66 12.52 3.58
C LYS A 232 7.15 13.88 4.02
N ASP A 233 5.85 14.15 3.86
CA ASP A 233 5.23 15.43 4.24
C ASP A 233 5.33 15.68 5.75
N LYS A 234 5.56 14.61 6.54
CA LYS A 234 5.81 14.68 7.98
C LYS A 234 7.07 15.47 8.36
N ILE A 235 8.05 15.53 7.47
CA ILE A 235 9.39 16.09 7.76
C ILE A 235 9.86 17.09 6.70
N GLU A 236 9.42 16.94 5.46
CA GLU A 236 9.92 17.69 4.30
C GLU A 236 9.76 19.22 4.46
N PRO A 237 8.62 19.76 4.95
CA PRO A 237 8.48 21.20 5.14
C PRO A 237 9.51 21.77 6.13
N TYR A 238 9.70 21.10 7.27
CA TYR A 238 10.67 21.50 8.29
C TYR A 238 12.11 21.36 7.78
N LEU A 239 12.42 20.26 7.10
CA LEU A 239 13.74 20.00 6.54
C LEU A 239 14.10 21.03 5.47
N ASN A 240 13.16 21.43 4.63
CA ASN A 240 13.39 22.45 3.60
C ASN A 240 13.77 23.81 4.20
N LEU A 241 13.16 24.20 5.33
CA LEU A 241 13.55 25.42 6.05
C LEU A 241 15.01 25.34 6.54
N LEU A 242 15.40 24.19 7.11
CA LEU A 242 16.77 23.98 7.56
C LEU A 242 17.77 23.94 6.39
N LEU A 243 17.44 23.23 5.31
CA LEU A 243 18.27 23.17 4.10
C LEU A 243 18.48 24.55 3.48
N GLN A 244 17.45 25.40 3.49
CA GLN A 244 17.58 26.79 3.07
C GLN A 244 18.58 27.54 3.96
N ASN A 245 18.48 27.41 5.29
CA ASN A 245 19.41 28.06 6.21
C ASN A 245 20.83 27.54 6.05
N PHE A 246 21.03 26.22 5.85
CA PHE A 246 22.35 25.64 5.59
C PHE A 246 22.99 26.21 4.32
N ARG A 247 22.22 26.30 3.23
CA ARG A 247 22.68 26.88 1.96
C ARG A 247 23.03 28.36 2.08
N SER A 248 22.27 29.10 2.89
CA SER A 248 22.49 30.53 3.09
C SER A 248 23.60 30.85 4.09
N ALA A 249 23.98 29.92 4.97
CA ALA A 249 24.95 30.17 6.02
C ALA A 249 26.41 30.04 5.55
N PHE A 250 26.69 29.19 4.56
CA PHE A 250 28.06 28.88 4.15
C PHE A 250 28.14 28.49 2.67
N TYR A 251 29.15 29.04 1.97
CA TYR A 251 29.57 28.58 0.65
C TYR A 251 30.97 27.96 0.73
N PRO A 252 31.23 26.78 0.13
CA PRO A 252 32.55 26.15 0.15
C PRO A 252 33.61 26.99 -0.58
N PHE A 253 34.84 26.95 -0.07
CA PHE A 253 36.01 27.67 -0.63
C PHE A 253 36.59 26.99 -1.88
N GLN A 254 36.59 25.67 -1.93
CA GLN A 254 37.12 24.87 -3.04
C GLN A 254 35.96 24.32 -3.86
N LEU A 255 35.55 25.10 -4.85
CA LEU A 255 34.33 24.88 -5.64
C LEU A 255 34.45 23.76 -6.69
N GLN A 256 35.63 23.12 -6.80
CA GLN A 256 35.91 22.03 -7.75
C GLN A 256 36.01 20.65 -7.08
N GLU A 257 35.96 20.58 -5.74
CA GLU A 257 36.19 19.34 -4.97
C GLU A 257 35.01 19.04 -4.05
N LEU A 258 33.79 19.01 -4.59
CA LEU A 258 32.60 18.58 -3.86
C LEU A 258 32.48 17.05 -3.93
N SER A 259 32.47 16.39 -2.78
CA SER A 259 32.11 14.98 -2.69
C SER A 259 30.61 14.80 -2.47
N LEU A 260 30.04 13.83 -3.18
CA LEU A 260 28.68 13.35 -2.95
C LEU A 260 28.80 11.96 -2.36
N ASP A 261 28.27 11.79 -1.16
CA ASP A 261 28.23 10.50 -0.47
C ASP A 261 26.88 10.33 0.22
N GLU A 262 26.52 9.08 0.46
CA GLU A 262 25.23 8.69 1.04
C GLU A 262 25.34 8.55 2.57
N MET A 263 24.57 9.36 3.30
CA MET A 263 24.42 9.18 4.74
C MET A 263 23.20 8.32 5.05
N VAL A 264 23.42 7.13 5.60
CA VAL A 264 22.34 6.25 6.08
C VAL A 264 22.02 6.59 7.53
N VAL A 265 20.82 7.10 7.78
CA VAL A 265 20.29 7.25 9.14
C VAL A 265 19.73 5.90 9.59
N GLY A 266 20.42 5.24 10.52
CA GLY A 266 20.01 3.94 11.05
C GLY A 266 18.68 4.03 11.80
N PHE A 267 17.64 3.40 11.26
CA PHE A 267 16.42 3.11 11.99
C PHE A 267 16.48 1.65 12.43
N THR A 268 16.33 1.37 13.73
CA THR A 268 16.45 0.01 14.27
C THR A 268 15.29 -0.84 13.80
N GLU A 269 15.53 -1.64 12.77
CA GLU A 269 14.74 -2.84 12.48
C GLU A 269 15.08 -3.94 13.50
N SER A 270 14.18 -4.91 13.71
CA SER A 270 14.51 -6.07 14.55
C SER A 270 15.70 -6.83 13.97
N TRP A 271 16.53 -7.45 14.81
CA TRP A 271 17.67 -8.28 14.37
C TRP A 271 17.30 -9.33 13.31
N VAL A 272 16.10 -9.91 13.41
CA VAL A 272 15.60 -10.93 12.49
C VAL A 272 15.19 -10.29 11.17
N SER A 273 14.53 -9.14 11.21
CA SER A 273 14.19 -8.36 10.01
C SER A 273 15.45 -7.87 9.28
N ARG A 274 16.46 -7.40 10.03
CA ARG A 274 17.77 -7.02 9.50
C ARG A 274 18.41 -8.19 8.78
N LEU A 275 18.69 -9.29 9.50
CA LEU A 275 19.35 -10.47 8.94
C LEU A 275 18.59 -11.00 7.72
N THR A 276 17.26 -11.05 7.79
CA THR A 276 16.43 -11.49 6.66
C THR A 276 16.61 -10.60 5.43
N ARG A 277 16.64 -9.28 5.63
CA ARG A 277 16.82 -8.31 4.55
C ARG A 277 18.25 -8.33 4.02
N THR A 278 19.27 -8.33 4.87
CA THR A 278 20.69 -8.29 4.47
C THR A 278 21.11 -9.59 3.79
N ALA A 279 20.79 -10.75 4.36
CA ALA A 279 21.09 -12.03 3.72
C ALA A 279 20.32 -12.20 2.40
N ALA A 280 19.08 -11.69 2.31
CA ALA A 280 18.36 -11.63 1.05
C ALA A 280 19.05 -10.68 0.06
N GLU A 281 19.47 -9.47 0.44
CA GLU A 281 20.21 -8.56 -0.47
C GLU A 281 21.51 -9.18 -1.00
N VAL A 282 22.22 -9.96 -0.18
CA VAL A 282 23.45 -10.66 -0.56
C VAL A 282 23.16 -11.77 -1.58
N MET A 283 22.02 -12.47 -1.47
CA MET A 283 21.71 -13.67 -2.28
C MET A 283 20.54 -13.53 -3.28
N ASP A 284 19.81 -12.42 -3.30
CA ASP A 284 18.60 -12.16 -4.11
C ASP A 284 18.94 -12.06 -5.60
N PRO A 285 18.08 -12.61 -6.50
CA PRO A 285 18.04 -12.33 -7.94
C PRO A 285 18.42 -10.94 -8.45
N ARG A 286 18.26 -9.89 -7.65
CA ARG A 286 18.56 -8.49 -8.00
C ARG A 286 19.48 -7.79 -7.00
N GLY A 287 20.37 -8.53 -6.34
CA GLY A 287 21.44 -7.96 -5.51
C GLY A 287 22.18 -6.84 -6.25
N ASP A 288 22.62 -5.83 -5.50
CA ASP A 288 23.36 -4.68 -6.02
C ASP A 288 24.78 -5.10 -6.44
N ASP A 289 25.30 -4.59 -7.55
CA ASP A 289 26.62 -4.93 -8.10
C ASP A 289 27.77 -4.63 -7.12
N LYS A 290 27.54 -3.77 -6.12
CA LYS A 290 28.52 -3.42 -5.07
C LYS A 290 28.47 -4.32 -3.83
N SER A 291 27.35 -5.02 -3.58
CA SER A 291 27.10 -5.70 -2.30
C SER A 291 26.57 -7.14 -2.41
N GLY A 292 26.04 -7.53 -3.58
CA GLY A 292 25.43 -8.83 -3.82
C GLY A 292 26.43 -9.84 -4.37
N CYS A 293 26.38 -11.07 -3.87
CA CYS A 293 27.25 -12.18 -4.30
C CYS A 293 26.42 -13.29 -4.95
N ARG A 294 25.36 -12.92 -5.68
CA ARG A 294 24.40 -13.92 -6.18
C ARG A 294 25.03 -14.88 -7.17
N SER A 295 25.81 -14.38 -8.12
CA SER A 295 26.47 -15.19 -9.16
C SER A 295 27.30 -16.30 -8.53
N GLU A 296 28.13 -15.89 -7.57
CA GLU A 296 29.02 -16.74 -6.79
C GLU A 296 28.22 -17.69 -5.91
N CYS A 297 27.12 -17.22 -5.31
CA CYS A 297 26.23 -18.05 -4.49
C CYS A 297 25.55 -19.13 -5.35
N LEU A 298 25.13 -18.81 -6.57
CA LEU A 298 24.55 -19.79 -7.49
C LEU A 298 25.58 -20.81 -7.96
N GLU A 299 26.81 -20.38 -8.26
CA GLU A 299 27.91 -21.28 -8.63
C GLU A 299 28.30 -22.20 -7.47
N PHE A 300 28.38 -21.66 -6.26
CA PHE A 300 28.61 -22.43 -5.04
C PHE A 300 27.52 -23.48 -4.81
N LEU A 301 26.24 -23.08 -4.96
CA LEU A 301 25.11 -23.99 -4.78
C LEU A 301 25.00 -25.05 -5.88
N ASP A 302 25.47 -24.77 -7.11
CA ASP A 302 25.51 -25.74 -8.22
C ASP A 302 26.48 -26.90 -7.93
N GLY A 303 27.47 -26.68 -7.06
CA GLY A 303 28.36 -27.72 -6.54
C GLY A 303 27.68 -28.75 -5.63
N PHE A 304 26.45 -28.49 -5.17
CA PHE A 304 25.67 -29.39 -4.32
C PHE A 304 24.51 -30.01 -5.10
N GLN A 305 24.49 -31.35 -5.18
CA GLN A 305 23.42 -32.06 -5.87
C GLN A 305 22.04 -31.76 -5.23
N ASP A 306 21.06 -31.41 -6.07
CA ASP A 306 19.67 -31.09 -5.69
C ASP A 306 19.43 -29.81 -4.87
N VAL A 307 20.41 -28.91 -4.75
CA VAL A 307 20.27 -27.64 -4.01
C VAL A 307 19.99 -26.48 -4.96
N LYS A 308 18.74 -25.99 -5.01
CA LYS A 308 18.37 -24.78 -5.78
C LYS A 308 18.11 -23.61 -4.85
N SER A 309 18.65 -22.42 -5.15
CA SER A 309 18.38 -21.19 -4.38
C SER A 309 16.88 -20.84 -4.37
N ARG A 310 16.32 -20.60 -3.18
CA ARG A 310 14.90 -20.23 -2.96
C ARG A 310 14.73 -18.80 -2.44
N PHE A 311 15.79 -18.00 -2.44
CA PHE A 311 15.73 -16.60 -2.01
C PHE A 311 14.82 -15.77 -2.91
N CYS A 312 13.90 -15.02 -2.31
CA CYS A 312 12.97 -14.14 -2.99
C CYS A 312 13.39 -12.67 -2.81
N SER A 313 12.96 -11.82 -3.74
CA SER A 313 13.42 -10.43 -3.72
C SER A 313 12.74 -9.58 -2.66
N PHE A 314 13.49 -8.84 -1.85
CA PHE A 314 12.93 -8.05 -0.74
C PHE A 314 12.13 -6.79 -1.16
N ARG A 315 11.92 -6.55 -2.48
CA ARG A 315 11.25 -5.34 -2.99
C ARG A 315 9.71 -5.40 -3.04
N ALA A 316 9.11 -6.57 -3.25
CA ALA A 316 7.65 -6.74 -3.34
C ALA A 316 7.09 -7.33 -2.02
N ASN A 317 5.75 -7.34 -1.83
CA ASN A 317 5.02 -7.82 -0.63
C ASN A 317 5.91 -8.08 0.60
N ARG A 318 6.43 -6.98 1.19
CA ARG A 318 7.51 -7.03 2.18
C ARG A 318 7.16 -7.92 3.38
N PHE A 319 5.87 -8.02 3.71
CA PHE A 319 5.38 -8.89 4.76
C PHE A 319 5.66 -10.37 4.47
N ASN A 320 5.20 -10.90 3.33
CA ASN A 320 5.43 -12.32 3.01
C ASN A 320 6.90 -12.63 2.74
N ASN A 321 7.63 -11.70 2.13
CA ASN A 321 9.01 -11.91 1.75
C ASN A 321 9.94 -12.03 2.97
N VAL A 322 9.62 -11.37 4.09
CA VAL A 322 10.33 -11.56 5.36
C VAL A 322 10.23 -13.03 5.80
N PHE A 323 9.02 -13.59 5.82
CA PHE A 323 8.82 -14.97 6.28
C PHE A 323 9.38 -16.01 5.29
N GLU A 324 9.27 -15.75 3.98
CA GLU A 324 9.81 -16.64 2.95
C GLU A 324 11.33 -16.66 2.93
N ASN A 325 11.98 -15.49 3.02
CA ASN A 325 13.43 -15.42 3.12
C ASN A 325 13.94 -15.95 4.46
N ALA A 326 13.22 -15.74 5.57
CA ALA A 326 13.56 -16.38 6.85
C ALA A 326 13.58 -17.91 6.71
N SER A 327 12.58 -18.51 6.03
CA SER A 327 12.58 -19.95 5.76
C SER A 327 13.77 -20.38 4.89
N ALA A 328 14.13 -19.62 3.87
CA ALA A 328 15.30 -19.91 3.05
C ALA A 328 16.58 -19.86 3.89
N ILE A 329 16.76 -18.82 4.72
CA ILE A 329 17.92 -18.65 5.59
C ILE A 329 18.07 -19.84 6.54
N VAL A 330 17.00 -20.25 7.23
CA VAL A 330 17.04 -21.43 8.11
C VAL A 330 17.42 -22.70 7.35
N PHE A 331 16.89 -22.87 6.13
CA PHE A 331 17.16 -24.05 5.33
C PHE A 331 18.61 -24.10 4.81
N TYR A 332 19.16 -22.96 4.39
CA TYR A 332 20.51 -22.88 3.82
C TYR A 332 21.58 -22.47 4.83
N GLN A 333 21.27 -22.32 6.13
CA GLN A 333 22.18 -21.75 7.15
C GLN A 333 23.64 -22.18 6.98
N HIS A 334 23.92 -23.49 7.00
CA HIS A 334 25.29 -24.02 6.87
C HIS A 334 25.94 -23.71 5.52
N HIS A 335 25.18 -23.78 4.43
CA HIS A 335 25.67 -23.43 3.09
C HIS A 335 25.97 -21.95 2.97
N ILE A 336 25.17 -21.07 3.58
CA ILE A 336 25.38 -19.62 3.56
C ILE A 336 26.63 -19.27 4.35
N VAL A 337 26.82 -19.85 5.55
CA VAL A 337 28.00 -19.61 6.37
C VAL A 337 29.27 -20.02 5.63
N SER A 338 29.32 -21.25 5.09
CA SER A 338 30.50 -21.71 4.32
C SER A 338 30.71 -20.88 3.05
N PHE A 339 29.64 -20.46 2.37
CA PHE A 339 29.75 -19.55 1.23
C PHE A 339 30.39 -18.21 1.62
N LEU A 340 29.89 -17.56 2.68
CA LEU A 340 30.35 -16.24 3.10
C LEU A 340 31.76 -16.25 3.73
N GLU A 341 32.15 -17.35 4.37
CA GLU A 341 33.47 -17.48 5.02
C GLU A 341 34.54 -18.05 4.09
N ASP A 342 34.22 -19.06 3.29
CA ASP A 342 35.22 -19.86 2.56
C ASP A 342 35.29 -19.52 1.06
N PHE A 343 34.19 -19.04 0.47
CA PHE A 343 34.06 -18.92 -0.99
C PHE A 343 34.12 -17.47 -1.50
N VAL A 344 33.62 -16.51 -0.74
CA VAL A 344 33.59 -15.09 -1.15
C VAL A 344 34.96 -14.43 -0.99
N SER A 345 35.62 -14.11 -2.11
CA SER A 345 36.96 -13.49 -2.12
C SER A 345 37.01 -12.05 -1.57
N HIS A 346 35.91 -11.32 -1.61
CA HIS A 346 35.78 -9.94 -1.14
C HIS A 346 34.55 -9.79 -0.23
N SER A 347 34.72 -9.94 1.09
CA SER A 347 33.60 -9.78 2.03
C SER A 347 33.42 -8.33 2.47
N ASN A 348 32.23 -7.78 2.21
CA ASN A 348 31.83 -6.47 2.73
C ASN A 348 31.32 -6.60 4.19
N LEU A 349 31.10 -5.47 4.86
CA LEU A 349 30.65 -5.46 6.26
C LEU A 349 29.28 -6.15 6.45
N LYS A 350 28.40 -6.12 5.45
CA LYS A 350 27.11 -6.82 5.50
C LYS A 350 27.32 -8.33 5.53
N SER A 351 28.11 -8.88 4.60
CA SER A 351 28.44 -10.31 4.52
C SER A 351 29.10 -10.83 5.80
N LYS A 352 30.01 -10.04 6.41
CA LYS A 352 30.64 -10.40 7.70
C LYS A 352 29.63 -10.45 8.84
N ASN A 353 28.74 -9.44 8.92
CA ASN A 353 27.68 -9.43 9.93
C ASN A 353 26.70 -10.57 9.74
N ASP A 354 26.31 -10.88 8.49
CA ASP A 354 25.41 -12.00 8.19
C ASP A 354 26.05 -13.33 8.60
N ALA A 355 27.34 -13.56 8.32
CA ALA A 355 28.05 -14.78 8.73
C ALA A 355 28.09 -14.94 10.27
N MET A 356 28.31 -13.84 11.01
CA MET A 356 28.28 -13.84 12.48
C MET A 356 26.86 -14.08 13.02
N ASP A 357 25.86 -13.38 12.49
CA ASP A 357 24.47 -13.51 12.94
C ASP A 357 23.89 -14.90 12.68
N LEU A 358 24.29 -15.54 11.57
CA LEU A 358 23.89 -16.91 11.22
C LEU A 358 24.49 -17.97 12.16
N GLN A 359 25.54 -17.63 12.90
CA GLN A 359 26.16 -18.49 13.91
C GLN A 359 25.63 -18.22 15.33
N ASP A 360 24.87 -17.14 15.53
CA ASP A 360 24.22 -16.85 16.82
C ASP A 360 22.93 -17.67 16.99
N GLU A 361 22.91 -18.57 17.97
CA GLU A 361 21.77 -19.45 18.22
C GLU A 361 20.48 -18.69 18.56
N LYS A 362 20.55 -17.55 19.26
CA LYS A 362 19.34 -16.79 19.65
C LYS A 362 18.70 -16.15 18.44
N ILE A 363 19.51 -15.61 17.53
CA ILE A 363 19.03 -15.07 16.26
C ILE A 363 18.39 -16.18 15.43
N MET A 364 19.04 -17.35 15.36
CA MET A 364 18.55 -18.49 14.60
C MET A 364 17.28 -19.12 15.20
N ASP A 365 17.10 -19.13 16.52
CA ASP A 365 15.84 -19.56 17.15
C ASP A 365 14.66 -18.67 16.74
N MET A 366 14.87 -17.36 16.71
CA MET A 366 13.87 -16.42 16.21
C MET A 366 13.61 -16.59 14.71
N MET A 367 14.66 -16.84 13.92
CA MET A 367 14.53 -17.12 12.49
C MET A 367 13.73 -18.41 12.22
N ARG A 368 13.93 -19.45 13.05
CA ARG A 368 13.13 -20.69 13.02
C ARG A 368 11.67 -20.44 13.37
N ALA A 369 11.37 -19.54 14.30
CA ALA A 369 10.00 -19.15 14.60
C ALA A 369 9.33 -18.47 13.39
N PHE A 370 10.04 -17.55 12.72
CA PHE A 370 9.56 -16.90 11.49
C PHE A 370 9.35 -17.91 10.36
N SER A 371 10.28 -18.85 10.21
CA SER A 371 10.15 -19.95 9.25
C SER A 371 8.93 -20.83 9.53
N LYS A 372 8.68 -21.20 10.80
CA LYS A 372 7.46 -21.94 11.18
C LYS A 372 6.20 -21.15 10.86
N PHE A 373 6.18 -19.85 11.14
CA PHE A 373 5.05 -18.98 10.80
C PHE A 373 4.82 -18.92 9.29
N ASN A 374 5.90 -18.91 8.48
CA ASN A 374 5.79 -19.00 7.03
C ASN A 374 5.07 -20.28 6.58
N PHE A 375 5.53 -21.43 7.08
CA PHE A 375 4.98 -22.72 6.69
C PHE A 375 3.56 -22.96 7.18
N LEU A 376 3.22 -22.45 8.37
CA LEU A 376 1.93 -22.72 9.01
C LEU A 376 0.86 -21.67 8.67
N VAL A 377 1.25 -20.43 8.37
CA VAL A 377 0.32 -19.31 8.27
C VAL A 377 0.43 -18.59 6.93
N THR A 378 1.54 -17.89 6.67
CA THR A 378 1.59 -16.94 5.55
C THR A 378 1.63 -17.64 4.20
N SER A 379 2.42 -18.71 4.03
CA SER A 379 2.50 -19.44 2.76
C SER A 379 1.19 -20.17 2.42
N PRO A 380 0.55 -20.94 3.33
CA PRO A 380 -0.77 -21.52 3.07
C PRO A 380 -1.84 -20.47 2.76
N TYR A 381 -1.86 -19.37 3.52
CA TYR A 381 -2.79 -18.27 3.28
C TYR A 381 -2.57 -17.61 1.92
N TRP A 382 -1.33 -17.33 1.55
CA TRP A 382 -0.98 -16.73 0.26
C TRP A 382 -1.32 -17.66 -0.91
N LYS A 383 -1.09 -18.98 -0.75
CA LYS A 383 -1.51 -19.99 -1.73
C LYS A 383 -3.03 -20.00 -1.88
N LEU A 384 -3.78 -19.91 -0.78
CA LEU A 384 -5.24 -19.82 -0.81
C LEU A 384 -5.70 -18.54 -1.53
N MET A 385 -5.11 -17.38 -1.22
CA MET A 385 -5.45 -16.10 -1.85
C MET A 385 -5.17 -16.07 -3.35
N ASN A 386 -4.13 -16.77 -3.81
CA ASN A 386 -3.81 -16.91 -5.24
C ASN A 386 -4.53 -18.07 -5.91
N SER A 387 -5.22 -18.91 -5.15
CA SER A 387 -6.00 -20.00 -5.72
C SER A 387 -7.34 -19.48 -6.22
N ASN A 388 -7.90 -20.15 -7.23
CA ASN A 388 -9.28 -19.91 -7.66
C ASN A 388 -10.32 -20.48 -6.67
N VAL A 389 -9.88 -20.94 -5.49
CA VAL A 389 -10.76 -21.49 -4.47
C VAL A 389 -11.47 -20.33 -3.76
N PRO A 390 -12.81 -20.31 -3.72
CA PRO A 390 -13.53 -19.26 -3.02
C PRO A 390 -13.17 -19.26 -1.53
N TYR A 391 -12.64 -18.13 -1.05
CA TYR A 391 -12.21 -17.90 0.35
C TYR A 391 -13.34 -18.15 1.37
N SER A 392 -14.59 -18.06 0.93
CA SER A 392 -15.78 -18.45 1.68
C SER A 392 -16.92 -18.81 0.73
N SER A 393 -16.84 -19.95 0.05
CA SER A 393 -18.07 -20.56 -0.45
C SER A 393 -18.71 -21.33 0.70
N ARG A 394 -19.54 -20.65 1.49
CA ARG A 394 -20.74 -21.38 1.95
C ARG A 394 -21.40 -21.85 0.66
N ASN A 395 -21.39 -23.15 0.38
CA ASN A 395 -22.08 -23.65 -0.78
C ASN A 395 -23.58 -23.41 -0.59
N TYR A 396 -24.07 -22.29 -1.09
CA TYR A 396 -25.48 -21.91 -1.00
C TYR A 396 -26.37 -22.83 -1.88
N LYS A 397 -25.77 -23.55 -2.84
CA LYS A 397 -26.41 -24.49 -3.75
C LYS A 397 -25.47 -25.68 -4.04
N ASN A 398 -25.80 -26.87 -3.53
CA ASN A 398 -25.06 -28.13 -3.75
C ASN A 398 -25.69 -29.01 -4.84
N TYR A 399 -26.62 -28.48 -5.64
CA TYR A 399 -27.41 -29.25 -6.61
C TYR A 399 -27.66 -28.43 -7.89
N THR A 400 -27.64 -29.08 -9.05
CA THR A 400 -27.94 -28.44 -10.34
C THR A 400 -29.44 -28.17 -10.49
N GLU A 401 -29.83 -27.36 -11.47
CA GLU A 401 -31.25 -27.13 -11.76
C GLU A 401 -31.95 -28.39 -12.29
N GLU A 402 -31.25 -29.19 -13.09
CA GLU A 402 -31.70 -30.51 -13.52
C GLU A 402 -31.94 -31.44 -12.33
N THR A 403 -30.99 -31.49 -11.39
CA THR A 403 -31.16 -32.27 -10.14
C THR A 403 -32.37 -31.79 -9.35
N LEU A 404 -32.59 -30.47 -9.28
CA LEU A 404 -33.73 -29.90 -8.57
C LEU A 404 -35.07 -30.28 -9.22
N LEU A 405 -35.18 -30.23 -10.55
CA LEU A 405 -36.37 -30.64 -11.30
C LEU A 405 -36.69 -32.12 -11.08
N LYS A 406 -35.67 -32.97 -11.13
CA LYS A 406 -35.79 -34.40 -10.86
C LYS A 406 -36.29 -34.65 -9.43
N VAL A 407 -35.66 -34.02 -8.45
CA VAL A 407 -36.00 -34.14 -7.03
C VAL A 407 -37.40 -33.65 -6.72
N VAL A 408 -37.83 -32.51 -7.28
CA VAL A 408 -39.19 -31.97 -7.08
C VAL A 408 -40.24 -32.91 -7.67
N ASN A 409 -39.97 -33.54 -8.81
CA ASN A 409 -40.88 -34.52 -9.40
C ASN A 409 -40.91 -35.85 -8.63
N GLU A 410 -39.78 -36.30 -8.08
CA GLU A 410 -39.72 -37.48 -7.22
C GLU A 410 -40.43 -37.27 -5.89
N CYS A 411 -40.36 -36.07 -5.30
CA CYS A 411 -41.11 -35.72 -4.09
C CYS A 411 -42.64 -35.75 -4.27
N LYS A 412 -43.16 -35.83 -5.51
CA LYS A 412 -44.60 -36.05 -5.76
C LYS A 412 -45.02 -37.52 -5.57
N LYS A 413 -44.07 -38.45 -5.63
CA LYS A 413 -44.29 -39.90 -5.59
C LYS A 413 -43.75 -40.56 -4.32
N VAL A 414 -42.71 -39.97 -3.73
CA VAL A 414 -41.94 -40.52 -2.61
C VAL A 414 -41.92 -39.50 -1.46
N PRO A 415 -41.97 -39.92 -0.18
CA PRO A 415 -41.86 -39.01 0.95
C PRO A 415 -40.62 -38.12 0.88
N ILE A 416 -40.78 -36.82 1.15
CA ILE A 416 -39.71 -35.80 1.07
C ILE A 416 -38.48 -36.17 1.90
N LYS A 417 -38.66 -36.91 3.00
CA LYS A 417 -37.57 -37.36 3.88
C LYS A 417 -36.63 -38.33 3.16
N ASP A 418 -37.18 -39.26 2.38
CA ASP A 418 -36.39 -40.28 1.69
C ASP A 418 -35.64 -39.66 0.51
N VAL A 419 -36.31 -38.75 -0.22
CA VAL A 419 -35.68 -37.98 -1.29
C VAL A 419 -34.58 -37.04 -0.75
N ALA A 420 -34.80 -36.40 0.41
CA ALA A 420 -33.78 -35.57 1.06
C ALA A 420 -32.50 -36.37 1.39
N GLN A 421 -32.66 -37.63 1.80
CA GLN A 421 -31.56 -38.50 2.15
C GLN A 421 -30.80 -38.99 0.91
N VAL A 422 -31.52 -39.39 -0.16
CA VAL A 422 -30.92 -39.85 -1.42
C VAL A 422 -30.09 -38.76 -2.09
N TYR A 423 -30.59 -37.52 -2.11
CA TYR A 423 -29.95 -36.40 -2.81
C TYR A 423 -29.10 -35.50 -1.90
N ASN A 424 -29.02 -35.80 -0.60
CA ASN A 424 -28.30 -35.01 0.39
C ASN A 424 -28.71 -33.51 0.39
N ILE A 425 -30.01 -33.24 0.28
CA ILE A 425 -30.57 -31.88 0.30
C ILE A 425 -31.40 -31.72 1.58
N PRO A 426 -31.19 -30.66 2.39
CA PRO A 426 -31.96 -30.47 3.62
C PRO A 426 -33.48 -30.49 3.37
N ILE A 427 -34.20 -31.26 4.20
CA ILE A 427 -35.68 -31.44 4.10
C ILE A 427 -36.42 -30.10 3.99
N ARG A 428 -35.97 -29.09 4.73
CA ARG A 428 -36.58 -27.75 4.73
C ARG A 428 -36.42 -27.03 3.38
N THR A 429 -35.32 -27.27 2.67
CA THR A 429 -35.06 -26.73 1.33
C THR A 429 -35.97 -27.41 0.31
N LEU A 430 -36.09 -28.74 0.36
CA LEU A 430 -36.99 -29.48 -0.53
C LEU A 430 -38.45 -29.12 -0.31
N ARG A 431 -38.91 -29.04 0.94
CA ARG A 431 -40.29 -28.68 1.26
C ARG A 431 -40.67 -27.29 0.73
N LYS A 432 -39.73 -26.32 0.80
CA LYS A 432 -39.92 -25.00 0.20
C LYS A 432 -40.03 -25.08 -1.33
N LYS A 433 -39.12 -25.80 -1.98
CA LYS A 433 -39.08 -25.94 -3.45
C LYS A 433 -40.29 -26.69 -4.02
N VAL A 434 -40.74 -27.76 -3.36
CA VAL A 434 -41.96 -28.52 -3.72
C VAL A 434 -43.21 -27.64 -3.61
N ASN A 435 -43.28 -26.80 -2.58
CA ASN A 435 -44.40 -25.88 -2.38
C ASN A 435 -44.28 -24.58 -3.22
N GLY A 436 -43.34 -24.50 -4.16
CA GLY A 436 -43.13 -23.31 -5.00
C GLY A 436 -42.57 -22.09 -4.26
N LEU A 437 -42.20 -22.21 -2.99
CA LEU A 437 -41.54 -21.13 -2.24
C LEU A 437 -40.07 -21.02 -2.68
N HIS A 438 -39.64 -19.79 -2.97
CA HIS A 438 -38.30 -19.46 -3.48
C HIS A 438 -38.05 -19.99 -4.91
N SER A 439 -39.00 -19.77 -5.83
CA SER A 439 -38.86 -20.06 -7.27
C SER A 439 -37.87 -19.16 -8.01
N LYS A 440 -37.56 -17.99 -7.45
CA LYS A 440 -36.60 -17.02 -8.01
C LYS A 440 -35.16 -17.55 -7.95
N THR A 441 -34.30 -16.99 -8.80
CA THR A 441 -32.86 -17.28 -8.81
C THR A 441 -32.24 -16.95 -7.45
N VAL A 442 -31.21 -17.71 -7.06
CA VAL A 442 -30.48 -17.46 -5.81
C VAL A 442 -29.70 -16.16 -5.92
N GLY A 443 -29.89 -15.26 -4.94
CA GLY A 443 -29.26 -13.94 -4.93
C GLY A 443 -30.23 -12.80 -5.32
N GLY A 444 -29.66 -11.61 -5.52
CA GLY A 444 -30.42 -10.43 -5.92
C GLY A 444 -31.03 -10.60 -7.30
N GLN A 445 -32.31 -10.28 -7.45
CA GLN A 445 -32.97 -10.30 -8.75
C GLN A 445 -32.46 -9.16 -9.63
N THR A 446 -32.48 -9.38 -10.95
CA THR A 446 -32.17 -8.35 -11.91
C THR A 446 -33.11 -7.17 -11.75
N VAL A 447 -32.54 -5.98 -11.89
CA VAL A 447 -33.30 -4.72 -11.86
C VAL A 447 -34.06 -4.54 -13.18
N LEU A 448 -33.47 -5.01 -14.28
CA LEU A 448 -34.01 -4.94 -15.63
C LEU A 448 -34.66 -6.27 -16.01
N THR A 449 -35.63 -6.21 -16.93
CA THR A 449 -36.16 -7.43 -17.57
C THR A 449 -35.14 -7.96 -18.57
N PRO A 450 -35.15 -9.28 -18.87
CA PRO A 450 -34.23 -9.87 -19.83
C PRO A 450 -34.26 -9.18 -21.20
N GLU A 451 -35.46 -8.81 -21.68
CA GLU A 451 -35.66 -8.15 -22.98
C GLU A 451 -35.00 -6.76 -23.02
N LEU A 452 -35.03 -6.06 -21.89
CA LEU A 452 -34.41 -4.74 -21.77
C LEU A 452 -32.89 -4.85 -21.64
N GLU A 453 -32.37 -5.85 -20.89
CA GLU A 453 -30.92 -6.13 -20.87
C GLU A 453 -30.39 -6.45 -22.27
N GLU A 454 -31.12 -7.27 -23.04
CA GLU A 454 -30.75 -7.63 -24.41
C GLU A 454 -30.76 -6.41 -25.35
N ALA A 455 -31.77 -5.54 -25.27
CA ALA A 455 -31.84 -4.33 -26.08
C ALA A 455 -30.70 -3.34 -25.78
N VAL A 456 -30.35 -3.17 -24.50
CA VAL A 456 -29.21 -2.32 -24.09
C VAL A 456 -27.90 -2.90 -24.61
N MET A 457 -27.73 -4.22 -24.50
CA MET A 457 -26.55 -4.92 -24.98
C MET A 457 -26.38 -4.79 -26.50
N ALA A 458 -27.45 -4.99 -27.27
CA ALA A 458 -27.44 -4.80 -28.72
C ALA A 458 -27.03 -3.37 -29.10
N HIS A 459 -27.47 -2.36 -28.33
CA HIS A 459 -27.09 -0.97 -28.57
C HIS A 459 -25.60 -0.72 -28.26
N VAL A 460 -25.08 -1.27 -27.16
CA VAL A 460 -23.66 -1.16 -26.80
C VAL A 460 -22.76 -1.78 -27.87
N LEU A 461 -23.11 -2.98 -28.37
CA LEU A 461 -22.39 -3.64 -29.45
C LEU A 461 -22.47 -2.81 -30.74
N LYS A 462 -23.66 -2.30 -31.07
CA LYS A 462 -23.85 -1.50 -32.28
C LYS A 462 -23.03 -0.20 -32.26
N CYS A 463 -22.95 0.47 -31.12
CA CYS A 463 -22.08 1.64 -30.94
C CYS A 463 -20.60 1.27 -31.17
N ALA A 464 -20.16 0.12 -30.67
CA ALA A 464 -18.82 -0.37 -30.91
C ALA A 464 -18.55 -0.66 -32.41
N ASP A 465 -19.50 -1.25 -33.13
CA ASP A 465 -19.40 -1.50 -34.58
C ASP A 465 -19.24 -0.21 -35.39
N TYR A 466 -19.93 0.85 -34.96
CA TYR A 466 -19.82 2.19 -35.56
C TYR A 466 -18.54 2.93 -35.16
N GLY A 467 -17.62 2.28 -34.44
CA GLY A 467 -16.35 2.87 -34.01
C GLY A 467 -16.48 3.80 -32.81
N MET A 468 -17.61 3.74 -32.08
CA MET A 468 -17.86 4.51 -30.85
C MET A 468 -18.02 3.57 -29.65
N PRO A 469 -16.93 2.94 -29.19
CA PRO A 469 -17.02 1.98 -28.10
C PRO A 469 -17.29 2.71 -26.77
N LEU A 470 -18.31 2.27 -26.04
CA LEU A 470 -18.77 2.93 -24.81
C LEU A 470 -17.94 2.49 -23.60
N SER A 471 -17.58 3.43 -22.73
CA SER A 471 -16.93 3.12 -21.45
C SER A 471 -17.95 2.62 -20.41
N PRO A 472 -17.51 1.99 -19.30
CA PRO A 472 -18.41 1.62 -18.21
C PRO A 472 -19.22 2.81 -17.66
N ASN A 473 -18.62 4.00 -17.60
CA ASN A 473 -19.37 5.17 -17.11
C ASN A 473 -20.43 5.62 -18.11
N ASP A 474 -20.16 5.54 -19.41
CA ASP A 474 -21.14 5.89 -20.45
C ASP A 474 -22.36 4.97 -20.38
N ILE A 475 -22.12 3.67 -20.22
CA ILE A 475 -23.20 2.68 -20.04
C ILE A 475 -24.02 3.01 -18.79
N LYS A 476 -23.39 3.38 -17.67
CA LYS A 476 -24.12 3.78 -16.44
C LYS A 476 -25.00 5.02 -16.67
N PHE A 477 -24.49 6.02 -17.40
CA PHE A 477 -25.25 7.24 -17.69
C PHE A 477 -26.38 7.01 -18.70
N ILE A 478 -26.14 6.21 -19.75
CA ILE A 478 -27.18 5.77 -20.69
C ILE A 478 -28.29 5.05 -19.92
N MET A 479 -27.91 4.12 -19.03
CA MET A 479 -28.86 3.39 -18.20
C MET A 479 -29.66 4.30 -17.28
N LYS A 480 -29.01 5.28 -16.62
CA LYS A 480 -29.71 6.29 -15.82
C LYS A 480 -30.71 7.06 -16.69
N GLY A 481 -30.28 7.54 -17.86
CA GLY A 481 -31.14 8.29 -18.78
C GLY A 481 -32.33 7.48 -19.28
N MET A 482 -32.14 6.18 -19.56
CA MET A 482 -33.23 5.27 -19.92
C MET A 482 -34.22 5.06 -18.77
N LEU A 483 -33.73 4.78 -17.56
CA LEU A 483 -34.58 4.59 -16.39
C LEU A 483 -35.40 5.85 -16.08
N ASP A 484 -34.78 7.03 -16.17
CA ASP A 484 -35.44 8.32 -15.95
C ASP A 484 -36.52 8.58 -17.03
N LYS A 485 -36.24 8.32 -18.31
CA LYS A 485 -37.20 8.45 -19.41
C LYS A 485 -38.38 7.49 -19.28
N MET A 486 -38.11 6.26 -18.83
CA MET A 486 -39.13 5.24 -18.57
C MET A 486 -39.88 5.49 -17.25
N LYS A 487 -39.50 6.51 -16.46
CA LYS A 487 -40.03 6.80 -15.12
C LYS A 487 -39.92 5.59 -14.17
N LEU A 488 -38.90 4.76 -14.37
CA LEU A 488 -38.60 3.60 -13.54
C LEU A 488 -37.63 4.03 -12.44
N ASN A 489 -38.09 4.03 -11.19
CA ASN A 489 -37.26 4.32 -10.03
C ASN A 489 -36.72 3.01 -9.43
N VAL A 490 -35.40 2.86 -9.37
CA VAL A 490 -34.73 1.73 -8.74
C VAL A 490 -34.18 2.16 -7.37
N PRO A 491 -34.81 1.77 -6.24
CA PRO A 491 -34.42 2.28 -4.91
C PRO A 491 -32.99 1.94 -4.49
N LYS A 492 -32.39 0.91 -5.10
CA LYS A 492 -31.02 0.48 -4.84
C LYS A 492 -29.98 1.37 -5.52
N PHE A 493 -30.38 2.16 -6.51
CA PHE A 493 -29.50 3.07 -7.25
C PHE A 493 -29.63 4.47 -6.66
N LYS A 494 -28.53 4.97 -6.10
CA LYS A 494 -28.48 6.35 -5.58
C LYS A 494 -28.71 7.30 -6.76
N SER A 495 -29.78 8.11 -6.68
CA SER A 495 -30.19 9.00 -7.76
C SER A 495 -30.44 8.29 -9.11
N ASN A 496 -30.97 7.06 -9.06
CA ASN A 496 -31.24 6.21 -10.23
C ASN A 496 -30.01 5.88 -11.11
N LEU A 497 -28.80 6.12 -10.59
CA LEU A 497 -27.54 5.80 -11.26
C LEU A 497 -27.04 4.41 -10.83
N PRO A 498 -26.82 3.46 -11.76
CA PRO A 498 -26.29 2.14 -11.41
C PRO A 498 -24.89 2.24 -10.77
N GLY A 499 -24.62 1.35 -9.80
CA GLY A 499 -23.33 1.27 -9.11
C GLY A 499 -22.25 0.51 -9.88
N PRO A 500 -20.98 0.53 -9.41
CA PRO A 500 -19.87 -0.19 -10.03
C PRO A 500 -20.08 -1.73 -10.04
N ASP A 501 -20.70 -2.28 -8.99
CA ASP A 501 -20.99 -3.73 -8.93
C ASP A 501 -22.06 -4.14 -9.94
N TRP A 502 -23.03 -3.26 -10.20
CA TRP A 502 -24.07 -3.52 -11.20
C TRP A 502 -23.46 -3.64 -12.59
N ILE A 503 -22.57 -2.71 -12.97
CA ILE A 503 -21.97 -2.75 -14.30
C ILE A 503 -21.03 -3.95 -14.48
N LYS A 504 -20.27 -4.30 -13.44
CA LYS A 504 -19.44 -5.50 -13.46
C LYS A 504 -20.30 -6.75 -13.67
N ALA A 505 -21.42 -6.86 -12.96
CA ALA A 505 -22.34 -7.98 -13.08
C ALA A 505 -23.14 -7.98 -14.39
N PHE A 506 -23.44 -6.81 -14.97
CA PHE A 506 -24.11 -6.67 -16.26
C PHE A 506 -23.21 -7.15 -17.40
N LEU A 507 -21.95 -6.71 -17.40
CA LEU A 507 -20.96 -7.07 -18.41
C LEU A 507 -20.46 -8.51 -18.31
N SER A 508 -20.58 -9.16 -17.15
CA SER A 508 -20.15 -10.55 -16.94
C SER A 508 -21.20 -11.60 -17.29
N ARG A 509 -22.41 -11.21 -17.70
CA ARG A 509 -23.50 -12.15 -18.03
C ARG A 509 -23.41 -12.71 -19.46
N PRO A 510 -23.04 -11.92 -20.48
CA PRO A 510 -22.78 -12.44 -21.81
C PRO A 510 -21.28 -12.77 -21.91
N GLU A 511 -20.85 -13.90 -21.31
CA GLU A 511 -19.45 -14.35 -21.32
C GLU A 511 -18.89 -14.57 -22.75
N ASP A 512 -19.76 -14.76 -23.75
CA ASP A 512 -19.37 -15.07 -25.13
C ASP A 512 -19.36 -13.87 -26.12
N GLN A 513 -19.78 -12.66 -25.71
CA GLN A 513 -19.99 -11.54 -26.67
C GLN A 513 -19.12 -10.29 -26.45
N LEU A 514 -18.50 -10.12 -25.28
CA LEU A 514 -17.76 -8.89 -24.95
C LEU A 514 -16.29 -9.15 -24.62
N CYS A 515 -15.39 -8.59 -25.42
CA CYS A 515 -13.95 -8.52 -25.12
C CYS A 515 -13.55 -7.07 -24.80
N GLN A 516 -12.93 -6.86 -23.63
CA GLN A 516 -12.35 -5.57 -23.28
C GLN A 516 -11.09 -5.33 -24.14
N ARG A 517 -11.05 -4.25 -24.93
CA ARG A 517 -9.89 -3.91 -25.76
C ARG A 517 -9.30 -2.55 -25.34
N ASN A 518 -7.99 -2.49 -25.27
CA ASN A 518 -7.28 -1.22 -25.11
C ASN A 518 -7.24 -0.51 -26.46
N CYS A 519 -7.50 0.80 -26.48
CA CYS A 519 -7.31 1.63 -27.67
C CYS A 519 -5.88 1.45 -28.20
N GLN A 520 -5.74 1.05 -29.47
CA GLN A 520 -4.45 0.93 -30.14
C GLN A 520 -4.30 2.05 -31.17
N ASN A 521 -3.09 2.57 -31.32
CA ASN A 521 -2.74 3.51 -32.38
C ASN A 521 -3.04 2.90 -33.76
N ILE A 522 -3.53 3.73 -34.68
CA ILE A 522 -3.81 3.33 -36.07
C ILE A 522 -2.50 2.78 -36.69
N LYS A 523 -2.54 1.54 -37.19
CA LYS A 523 -1.40 0.91 -37.87
C LYS A 523 -1.07 1.67 -39.16
N ARG A 524 0.23 1.85 -39.48
CA ARG A 524 0.72 2.53 -40.70
C ARG A 524 0.06 2.04 -42.00
N SER A 525 -0.31 0.75 -42.08
CA SER A 525 -1.01 0.18 -43.24
C SER A 525 -2.45 0.68 -43.41
N ARG A 526 -3.13 1.11 -42.33
CA ARG A 526 -4.46 1.74 -42.36
C ARG A 526 -4.39 3.23 -42.73
N ALA A 527 -3.23 3.86 -42.56
CA ALA A 527 -2.98 5.26 -42.91
C ALA A 527 -2.51 5.44 -44.36
N GLN A 528 -2.18 4.35 -45.07
CA GLN A 528 -1.93 4.38 -46.51
C GLN A 528 -3.28 4.34 -47.24
N VAL A 529 -3.78 5.51 -47.62
CA VAL A 529 -5.05 5.67 -48.35
C VAL A 529 -4.77 6.31 -49.71
N ASP A 530 -5.32 5.75 -50.78
CA ASP A 530 -5.21 6.26 -52.17
C ASP A 530 -6.17 7.45 -52.39
N PRO A 531 -5.81 8.49 -53.17
CA PRO A 531 -6.72 9.52 -53.67
C PRO A 531 -8.12 9.04 -54.11
N GLU A 532 -8.23 7.87 -54.73
CA GLU A 532 -9.51 7.30 -55.15
C GLU A 532 -10.40 6.90 -53.97
N GLN A 533 -9.80 6.33 -52.91
CA GLN A 533 -10.51 6.02 -51.66
C GLN A 533 -10.97 7.29 -50.94
N ILE A 534 -10.12 8.33 -50.91
CA ILE A 534 -10.45 9.63 -50.32
C ILE A 534 -11.65 10.26 -51.06
N ASN A 535 -11.60 10.28 -52.38
CA ASN A 535 -12.68 10.84 -53.19
C ASN A 535 -13.98 10.04 -53.07
N LYS A 536 -13.89 8.71 -52.96
CA LYS A 536 -15.05 7.85 -52.69
C LYS A 536 -15.66 8.12 -51.32
N TYR A 537 -14.82 8.34 -50.30
CA TYR A 537 -15.26 8.72 -48.96
C TYR A 537 -16.04 10.03 -48.96
N PHE A 538 -15.49 11.12 -49.53
CA PHE A 538 -16.17 12.41 -49.56
C PHE A 538 -17.46 12.41 -50.37
N ARG A 539 -17.53 11.65 -51.48
CA ARG A 539 -18.79 11.45 -52.24
C ARG A 539 -19.86 10.77 -51.40
N ASN A 540 -19.48 9.75 -50.62
CA ASN A 540 -20.42 9.07 -49.72
C ASN A 540 -20.82 9.97 -48.56
N LEU A 541 -19.86 10.70 -47.95
CA LEU A 541 -20.12 11.63 -46.85
C LEU A 541 -21.12 12.72 -47.27
N GLN A 542 -20.95 13.30 -48.46
CA GLN A 542 -21.85 14.32 -48.98
C GLN A 542 -23.29 13.78 -49.17
N ARG A 543 -23.44 12.51 -49.57
CA ARG A 543 -24.74 11.86 -49.65
C ARG A 543 -25.34 11.60 -48.27
N THR A 544 -24.53 11.18 -47.31
CA THR A 544 -25.00 10.83 -45.95
C THR A 544 -25.37 12.07 -45.13
N LEU A 545 -24.70 13.20 -45.35
CA LEU A 545 -24.99 14.46 -44.67
C LEU A 545 -26.14 15.26 -45.32
N ALA A 546 -26.65 14.82 -46.48
CA ALA A 546 -27.74 15.50 -47.15
C ALA A 546 -29.02 15.49 -46.28
N GLY A 547 -29.41 16.66 -45.78
CA GLY A 547 -30.58 16.82 -44.90
C GLY A 547 -30.31 16.66 -43.40
N VAL A 548 -29.06 16.50 -42.98
CA VAL A 548 -28.68 16.47 -41.55
C VAL A 548 -28.37 17.90 -41.08
N PRO A 549 -29.10 18.44 -40.09
CA PRO A 549 -28.79 19.75 -39.50
C PRO A 549 -27.37 19.77 -38.89
N PRO A 550 -26.61 20.89 -39.01
CA PRO A 550 -25.25 21.00 -38.49
C PRO A 550 -25.13 20.68 -36.99
N GLU A 551 -26.14 21.03 -36.18
CA GLU A 551 -26.21 20.73 -34.75
C GLU A 551 -26.23 19.23 -34.39
N ASN A 552 -26.52 18.35 -35.36
CA ASN A 552 -26.49 16.90 -35.20
C ASN A 552 -25.18 16.27 -35.72
N ILE A 553 -24.22 17.09 -36.18
CA ILE A 553 -22.90 16.65 -36.63
C ILE A 553 -21.92 16.89 -35.49
N LEU A 554 -21.46 15.80 -34.87
CA LEU A 554 -20.52 15.86 -33.75
C LEU A 554 -19.10 16.13 -34.28
N ASN A 555 -18.46 17.21 -33.83
CA ASN A 555 -17.03 17.42 -34.05
C ASN A 555 -16.23 16.61 -33.01
N TYR A 556 -15.38 15.71 -33.47
CA TYR A 556 -14.64 14.77 -32.62
C TYR A 556 -13.15 15.12 -32.45
N ASP A 557 -12.61 16.08 -33.22
CA ASP A 557 -11.19 16.43 -33.16
C ASP A 557 -10.86 17.63 -32.23
N GLU A 558 -11.83 18.47 -31.90
CA GLU A 558 -11.63 19.71 -31.11
C GLU A 558 -12.09 19.63 -29.65
N THR A 559 -12.57 18.49 -29.16
CA THR A 559 -12.93 18.31 -27.74
C THR A 559 -12.26 17.07 -27.15
N ASP A 560 -11.18 17.33 -26.40
CA ASP A 560 -10.45 16.45 -25.48
C ASP A 560 -9.97 15.11 -26.05
N GLU A 561 -8.65 14.99 -26.28
CA GLU A 561 -7.98 13.68 -26.37
C GLU A 561 -8.26 12.88 -25.08
N PRO A 562 -9.04 11.77 -25.13
CA PRO A 562 -9.14 10.90 -23.98
C PRO A 562 -7.87 10.06 -23.95
N GLY A 563 -6.95 10.42 -23.07
CA GLY A 563 -5.82 9.56 -22.71
C GLY A 563 -6.29 8.12 -22.50
N GLN A 564 -5.48 7.14 -22.92
CA GLN A 564 -5.76 5.69 -22.99
C GLN A 564 -6.82 5.20 -21.97
N LYS A 565 -8.10 5.18 -22.37
CA LYS A 565 -9.21 4.60 -21.61
C LYS A 565 -9.63 3.28 -22.26
N SER A 566 -9.89 2.26 -21.46
CA SER A 566 -10.36 0.95 -21.94
C SER A 566 -11.78 1.05 -22.47
N VAL A 567 -12.02 0.53 -23.67
CA VAL A 567 -13.31 0.59 -24.37
C VAL A 567 -13.70 -0.81 -24.89
N PHE A 568 -14.99 -1.09 -25.08
CA PHE A 568 -15.46 -2.43 -25.48
C PHE A 568 -15.72 -2.53 -26.99
N CYS A 569 -15.33 -3.66 -27.60
CA CYS A 569 -15.59 -3.96 -29.01
C CYS A 569 -16.10 -5.39 -29.18
N GLU A 570 -16.74 -5.67 -30.32
CA GLU A 570 -17.21 -7.00 -30.73
C GLU A 570 -16.04 -8.02 -30.65
N GLY A 571 -16.31 -9.18 -30.05
CA GLY A 571 -15.37 -10.30 -29.99
C GLY A 571 -15.14 -10.86 -31.39
N GLY A 572 -13.86 -11.04 -31.76
CA GLY A 572 -13.48 -11.68 -33.02
C GLY A 572 -13.35 -13.19 -32.87
#